data_AF-A0A2N5XX82-F1
#
_entry.id   AF-A0A2N5XX82-F1
#
_cell.length_a   1.000
_cell.length_b   1.000
_cell.length_c   1.000
_cell.angle_alpha   90.00
_cell.angle_beta   90.00
_cell.angle_gamma   90.00
#
_symmetry.space_group_name_H-M   'P 1'
#
loop_
_entity.id
_entity.type
_entity.pdbx_description
1 polymer ?
#
loop_
_entity_poly.entity_id
_entity_poly.type
_entity_poly.pdbx_seq_one_letter_code
_entity_poly.pdbx_strand_id
1 'polypeptide(L)'
;MTLAQKHSSYAPPHRPMNLPADYSPSREWLKLGDDGWWDFENPENSRWSWRGLASSIAKQPRYNGNTGTIWSVAQHSVLCHDQAPDEIKFFALVHDLPEGAFGDKVQPQKAYDKRLIAEHFARAGSLMPADAHARILRQLMFDLLEELERPEHDVLLKIFVRAKKSLPSIEQGRIMKVIDHRALLTEMHQLNFAPDWPLNIDPALMPFDVAILPHHRWQDSYEEYLDRLSLYVDLGAQR
;
A
#
# COMPACT_ATOMS: atom_id res chain seq x y z
N MET A 1 -46.59 -11.60 -1.95
CA MET A 1 -45.33 -12.35 -1.84
C MET A 1 -44.28 -11.40 -1.30
N THR A 2 -43.75 -11.68 -0.11
CA THR A 2 -42.83 -10.81 0.64
C THR A 2 -41.41 -10.88 0.06
N LEU A 3 -40.63 -9.81 0.23
CA LEU A 3 -39.25 -9.61 -0.25
C LEU A 3 -38.22 -10.67 0.22
N ALA A 4 -38.63 -11.72 0.91
CA ALA A 4 -37.76 -12.67 1.60
C ALA A 4 -37.22 -13.83 0.73
N GLN A 5 -37.48 -13.85 -0.60
CA GLN A 5 -37.15 -15.01 -1.45
C GLN A 5 -36.21 -14.71 -2.63
N LYS A 6 -35.36 -13.68 -2.53
CA LYS A 6 -34.33 -13.37 -3.54
C LYS A 6 -32.87 -13.37 -3.03
N HIS A 7 -32.58 -14.03 -1.91
CA HIS A 7 -31.19 -14.40 -1.59
C HIS A 7 -30.88 -15.77 -2.18
N SER A 8 -30.63 -15.77 -3.49
CA SER A 8 -29.97 -16.89 -4.18
C SER A 8 -28.55 -17.03 -3.64
N SER A 9 -28.20 -18.27 -3.34
CA SER A 9 -27.02 -18.75 -2.64
C SER A 9 -25.71 -18.37 -3.34
N TYR A 10 -25.08 -17.28 -2.91
CA TYR A 10 -23.64 -17.13 -3.07
C TYR A 10 -22.95 -17.70 -1.82
N ALA A 11 -22.67 -19.01 -1.87
CA ALA A 11 -21.63 -19.58 -1.01
C ALA A 11 -20.32 -19.45 -1.82
N PRO A 12 -19.37 -18.58 -1.43
CA PRO A 12 -18.07 -18.59 -2.09
C PRO A 12 -17.51 -20.01 -1.97
N PRO A 13 -16.83 -20.54 -3.00
CA PRO A 13 -16.22 -21.86 -2.91
C PRO A 13 -15.28 -21.85 -1.69
N HIS A 14 -15.70 -22.54 -0.61
CA HIS A 14 -14.86 -22.79 0.54
C HIS A 14 -13.77 -23.77 0.09
N ARG A 15 -12.71 -23.26 -0.55
CA ARG A 15 -11.43 -23.95 -0.50
C ARG A 15 -11.00 -23.88 0.96
N PRO A 16 -10.81 -25.03 1.64
CA PRO A 16 -10.20 -25.01 2.95
C PRO A 16 -8.85 -24.29 2.83
N MET A 17 -8.64 -23.26 3.65
CA MET A 17 -7.35 -22.61 3.73
C MET A 17 -6.32 -23.66 4.17
N ASN A 18 -5.27 -23.85 3.40
CA ASN A 18 -4.09 -24.57 3.87
C ASN A 18 -3.30 -23.63 4.79
N LEU A 19 -3.85 -23.33 5.96
CA LEU A 19 -3.12 -22.60 6.99
C LEU A 19 -1.94 -23.47 7.47
N PRO A 20 -0.81 -22.86 7.89
CA PRO A 20 0.25 -23.57 8.58
C PRO A 20 -0.29 -24.37 9.77
N ALA A 21 0.36 -25.49 10.10
CA ALA A 21 -0.04 -26.36 11.21
C ALA A 21 -0.02 -25.65 12.58
N ASP A 22 0.68 -24.52 12.69
CA ASP A 22 0.85 -23.70 13.89
C ASP A 22 0.05 -22.39 13.86
N TYR A 23 -0.94 -22.26 12.96
CA TYR A 23 -1.84 -21.11 12.93
C TYR A 23 -2.52 -20.90 14.28
N SER A 24 -2.37 -19.69 14.83
CA SER A 24 -3.08 -19.24 16.03
C SER A 24 -3.80 -17.92 15.75
N PRO A 25 -5.08 -17.77 16.12
CA PRO A 25 -5.83 -16.51 16.01
C PRO A 25 -5.28 -15.39 16.90
N SER A 26 -4.30 -15.70 17.76
CA SER A 26 -3.61 -14.76 18.64
C SER A 26 -2.28 -14.24 18.09
N ARG A 27 -1.91 -14.52 16.83
CA ARG A 27 -0.59 -14.21 16.28
C ARG A 27 -0.63 -13.20 15.14
N GLU A 28 0.49 -12.50 15.00
CA GLU A 28 0.85 -11.45 14.06
C GLU A 28 0.89 -11.94 12.59
N TRP A 29 -0.24 -12.37 12.05
CA TRP A 29 -0.37 -12.89 10.68
C TRP A 29 -1.57 -12.26 9.97
N LEU A 30 -1.46 -12.06 8.66
CA LEU A 30 -2.55 -11.54 7.81
C LEU A 30 -2.80 -12.45 6.61
N LYS A 31 -4.06 -12.78 6.31
CA LYS A 31 -4.43 -13.49 5.08
C LYS A 31 -4.23 -12.57 3.85
N LEU A 32 -3.56 -13.08 2.81
CA LEU A 32 -3.37 -12.40 1.54
C LEU A 32 -4.11 -13.12 0.41
N GLY A 33 -5.14 -12.48 -0.15
CA GLY A 33 -5.97 -13.08 -1.19
C GLY A 33 -6.58 -14.43 -0.78
N ASP A 34 -6.57 -15.40 -1.72
CA ASP A 34 -7.13 -16.73 -1.53
C ASP A 34 -6.09 -17.82 -1.29
N ASP A 35 -4.80 -17.51 -1.50
CA ASP A 35 -3.72 -18.49 -1.57
C ASP A 35 -2.50 -18.17 -0.70
N GLY A 36 -2.53 -17.08 0.06
CA GLY A 36 -1.39 -16.63 0.84
C GLY A 36 -1.70 -16.03 2.22
N TRP A 37 -0.62 -15.75 2.93
CA TRP A 37 -0.55 -15.06 4.21
C TRP A 37 0.78 -14.33 4.37
N TRP A 38 0.75 -13.30 5.20
CA TRP A 38 1.92 -12.58 5.68
C TRP A 38 2.15 -12.89 7.16
N ASP A 39 3.40 -13.16 7.52
CA ASP A 39 3.90 -13.30 8.88
C ASP A 39 4.66 -12.02 9.24
N PHE A 40 4.17 -11.24 10.19
CA PHE A 40 4.82 -9.99 10.58
C PHE A 40 6.05 -10.23 11.48
N GLU A 41 6.09 -11.35 12.20
CA GLU A 41 7.21 -11.71 13.09
C GLU A 41 8.37 -12.30 12.27
N ASN A 42 8.06 -13.18 11.31
CA ASN A 42 9.06 -13.84 10.46
C ASN A 42 8.70 -13.72 8.96
N PRO A 43 8.90 -12.55 8.32
CA PRO A 43 8.52 -12.29 6.92
C PRO A 43 9.06 -13.29 5.88
N GLU A 44 10.14 -14.02 6.16
CA GLU A 44 10.68 -15.11 5.34
C GLU A 44 9.78 -16.36 5.29
N ASN A 45 8.95 -16.56 6.30
CA ASN A 45 7.99 -17.67 6.37
C ASN A 45 6.64 -17.32 5.72
N SER A 46 6.49 -16.08 5.24
CA SER A 46 5.29 -15.62 4.54
C SER A 46 5.09 -16.37 3.22
N ARG A 47 3.86 -16.82 2.97
CA ARG A 47 3.47 -17.41 1.69
C ARG A 47 2.61 -16.42 0.93
N TRP A 48 3.10 -15.86 -0.17
CA TRP A 48 2.34 -14.89 -0.94
C TRP A 48 2.48 -15.12 -2.44
N SER A 49 1.49 -14.62 -3.19
CA SER A 49 1.48 -14.65 -4.65
C SER A 49 1.20 -13.25 -5.21
N TRP A 50 1.61 -13.00 -6.45
CA TRP A 50 1.30 -11.77 -7.17
C TRP A 50 -0.20 -11.48 -7.19
N ARG A 51 -0.99 -12.53 -7.44
CA ARG A 51 -2.46 -12.47 -7.47
C ARG A 51 -3.04 -12.19 -6.08
N GLY A 52 -2.47 -12.77 -5.04
CA GLY A 52 -2.89 -12.56 -3.65
C GLY A 52 -2.74 -11.11 -3.24
N LEU A 53 -1.54 -10.53 -3.42
CA LEU A 53 -1.29 -9.11 -3.11
C LEU A 53 -2.12 -8.18 -4.00
N ALA A 54 -2.15 -8.40 -5.32
CA ALA A 54 -2.99 -7.63 -6.25
C ALA A 54 -4.48 -7.65 -5.86
N SER A 55 -4.98 -8.81 -5.42
CA SER A 55 -6.35 -8.99 -4.97
C SER A 55 -6.62 -8.27 -3.64
N SER A 56 -5.61 -8.10 -2.78
CA SER A 56 -5.71 -7.25 -1.58
C SER A 56 -5.78 -5.78 -1.95
N ILE A 57 -4.80 -5.25 -2.71
CA ILE A 57 -4.74 -3.81 -3.05
C ILE A 57 -5.89 -3.35 -3.95
N ALA A 58 -6.49 -4.24 -4.74
CA ALA A 58 -7.69 -3.92 -5.53
C ALA A 58 -8.95 -3.73 -4.66
N LYS A 59 -8.97 -4.30 -3.45
CA LYS A 59 -10.07 -4.14 -2.49
C LYS A 59 -9.83 -3.05 -1.46
N GLN A 60 -8.58 -2.59 -1.33
CA GLN A 60 -8.20 -1.58 -0.36
C GLN A 60 -8.57 -0.20 -0.90
N PRO A 61 -9.48 0.53 -0.24
CA PRO A 61 -9.87 1.85 -0.68
C PRO A 61 -8.82 2.88 -0.23
N ARG A 62 -8.42 3.75 -1.14
CA ARG A 62 -7.72 4.99 -0.79
C ARG A 62 -8.67 5.94 -0.08
N TYR A 63 -8.10 6.90 0.65
CA TYR A 63 -8.86 7.92 1.39
C TYR A 63 -9.86 7.33 2.41
N ASN A 64 -9.59 6.12 2.89
CA ASN A 64 -10.52 5.34 3.71
C ASN A 64 -11.92 5.18 3.07
N GLY A 65 -11.99 5.21 1.73
CA GLY A 65 -13.24 5.09 0.97
C GLY A 65 -14.10 6.33 0.90
N ASN A 66 -13.62 7.50 1.34
CA ASN A 66 -14.38 8.76 1.33
C ASN A 66 -14.43 9.44 -0.05
N THR A 67 -14.68 8.66 -1.10
CA THR A 67 -14.76 9.13 -2.49
C THR A 67 -16.15 8.81 -3.06
N GLY A 68 -16.59 9.53 -4.10
CA GLY A 68 -17.90 9.29 -4.72
C GLY A 68 -18.06 7.88 -5.33
N THR A 69 -16.95 7.22 -5.65
CA THR A 69 -16.84 5.81 -6.01
C THR A 69 -15.52 5.29 -5.45
N ILE A 70 -15.48 4.03 -4.99
CA ILE A 70 -14.28 3.44 -4.40
C ILE A 70 -13.09 3.60 -5.36
N TRP A 71 -12.06 4.29 -4.91
CA TRP A 71 -10.78 4.39 -5.60
C TRP A 71 -9.78 3.48 -4.88
N SER A 72 -9.37 2.38 -5.52
CA SER A 72 -8.52 1.38 -4.89
C SER A 72 -7.03 1.74 -4.96
N VAL A 73 -6.22 1.13 -4.09
CA VAL A 73 -4.76 1.20 -4.18
C VAL A 73 -4.27 0.67 -5.53
N ALA A 74 -4.89 -0.41 -6.05
CA ALA A 74 -4.56 -0.92 -7.38
C ALA A 74 -4.76 0.12 -8.50
N GLN A 75 -5.85 0.88 -8.48
CA GLN A 75 -6.10 1.95 -9.46
C GLN A 75 -5.09 3.08 -9.36
N HIS A 76 -4.70 3.46 -8.14
CA HIS A 76 -3.62 4.42 -7.93
C HIS A 76 -2.29 3.91 -8.50
N SER A 77 -1.93 2.66 -8.22
CA SER A 77 -0.71 2.05 -8.75
C SER A 77 -0.70 1.96 -10.28
N VAL A 78 -1.86 1.69 -10.91
CA VAL A 78 -2.00 1.73 -12.38
C VAL A 78 -1.82 3.16 -12.92
N LEU A 79 -2.42 4.16 -12.27
CA LEU A 79 -2.22 5.56 -12.64
C LEU A 79 -0.73 5.94 -12.55
N CYS A 80 -0.05 5.59 -11.47
CA CYS A 80 1.39 5.81 -11.30
C CYS A 80 2.21 5.11 -12.39
N HIS A 81 1.91 3.84 -12.70
CA HIS A 81 2.57 3.09 -13.77
C HIS A 81 2.39 3.75 -15.14
N ASP A 82 1.17 4.12 -15.51
CA ASP A 82 0.86 4.63 -16.84
C ASP A 82 1.48 6.03 -17.08
N GLN A 83 1.77 6.77 -16.01
CA GLN A 83 2.42 8.10 -16.07
C GLN A 83 3.94 8.06 -15.82
N ALA A 84 4.49 6.92 -15.42
CA ALA A 84 5.90 6.76 -15.13
C ALA A 84 6.76 6.65 -16.41
N PRO A 85 8.00 7.18 -16.41
CA PRO A 85 9.01 6.85 -17.41
C PRO A 85 9.28 5.34 -17.46
N ASP A 86 9.60 4.83 -18.65
CA ASP A 86 9.76 3.39 -18.91
C ASP A 86 10.73 2.70 -17.94
N GLU A 87 11.78 3.40 -17.51
CA GLU A 87 12.83 2.87 -16.63
C GLU A 87 12.34 2.57 -15.21
N ILE A 88 11.22 3.17 -14.79
CA ILE A 88 10.66 3.00 -13.44
C ILE A 88 9.20 2.55 -13.44
N LYS A 89 8.59 2.24 -14.59
CA LYS A 89 7.20 1.76 -14.65
C LYS A 89 6.91 0.58 -13.75
N PHE A 90 7.80 -0.43 -13.73
CA PHE A 90 7.64 -1.56 -12.82
C PHE A 90 7.64 -1.11 -11.35
N PHE A 91 8.58 -0.24 -10.98
CA PHE A 91 8.64 0.29 -9.62
C PHE A 91 7.37 1.07 -9.27
N ALA A 92 6.90 1.93 -10.17
CA ALA A 92 5.67 2.69 -10.00
C ALA A 92 4.43 1.81 -9.83
N LEU A 93 4.37 0.68 -10.55
CA LEU A 93 3.29 -0.28 -10.39
C LEU A 93 3.32 -0.96 -9.01
N VAL A 94 4.49 -1.34 -8.50
CA VAL A 94 4.60 -2.18 -7.30
C VAL A 94 4.92 -1.44 -6.01
N HIS A 95 5.10 -0.11 -6.05
CA HIS A 95 5.54 0.66 -4.89
C HIS A 95 4.59 0.54 -3.68
N ASP A 96 3.28 0.51 -3.94
CA ASP A 96 2.23 0.33 -2.92
C ASP A 96 1.73 -1.12 -2.82
N LEU A 97 2.31 -2.06 -3.57
CA LEU A 97 1.96 -3.47 -3.43
C LEU A 97 2.18 -4.02 -2.00
N PRO A 98 3.17 -3.55 -1.21
CA PRO A 98 3.27 -3.85 0.22
C PRO A 98 2.01 -3.52 1.03
N GLU A 99 1.21 -2.52 0.65
CA GLU A 99 -0.03 -2.18 1.34
C GLU A 99 -1.03 -3.34 1.34
N GLY A 100 -0.91 -4.28 0.39
CA GLY A 100 -1.67 -5.53 0.39
C GLY A 100 -1.51 -6.34 1.68
N ALA A 101 -0.38 -6.17 2.39
CA ALA A 101 -0.10 -6.77 3.69
C ALA A 101 -0.25 -5.79 4.88
N PHE A 102 -0.03 -4.49 4.68
CA PHE A 102 0.04 -3.52 5.79
C PHE A 102 -1.18 -2.59 5.91
N GLY A 103 -2.00 -2.51 4.87
CA GLY A 103 -3.09 -1.54 4.76
C GLY A 103 -2.61 -0.20 4.18
N ASP A 104 -3.50 0.46 3.42
CA ASP A 104 -3.31 1.87 3.08
C ASP A 104 -3.45 2.72 4.35
N LYS A 105 -2.49 3.62 4.55
CA LYS A 105 -2.53 4.62 5.62
C LYS A 105 -2.53 6.00 4.98
N VAL A 106 -3.64 6.71 5.12
CA VAL A 106 -3.78 8.05 4.55
C VAL A 106 -2.73 9.01 5.11
N GLN A 107 -2.19 9.91 4.27
CA GLN A 107 -1.11 10.83 4.65
C GLN A 107 -1.39 11.67 5.91
N PRO A 108 -2.61 12.22 6.14
CA PRO A 108 -2.89 12.94 7.38
C PRO A 108 -2.76 12.06 8.63
N GLN A 109 -3.09 10.77 8.54
CA GLN A 109 -2.94 9.82 9.64
C GLN A 109 -1.47 9.50 9.87
N LYS A 110 -0.69 9.22 8.81
CA LYS A 110 0.78 9.04 8.90
C LYS A 110 1.44 10.24 9.59
N ALA A 111 1.04 11.46 9.26
CA ALA A 111 1.56 12.69 9.88
C ALA A 111 1.12 12.84 11.35
N TYR A 112 -0.13 12.50 11.67
CA TYR A 112 -0.65 12.51 13.04
C TYR A 112 0.12 11.52 13.92
N ASP A 113 0.31 10.28 13.46
CA ASP A 113 1.01 9.23 14.21
C ASP A 113 2.46 9.63 14.49
N LYS A 114 3.18 10.14 13.48
CA LYS A 114 4.56 10.65 13.64
C LYS A 114 4.63 11.79 14.66
N ARG A 115 3.70 12.75 14.60
CA ARG A 115 3.65 13.87 15.56
C ARG A 115 3.35 13.36 16.96
N LEU A 116 2.40 12.45 17.11
CA LEU A 116 2.02 11.87 18.41
C LEU A 116 3.21 11.16 19.05
N ILE A 117 3.94 10.35 18.27
CA ILE A 117 5.17 9.67 18.72
C ILE A 117 6.20 10.71 19.18
N ALA A 118 6.49 11.71 18.34
CA ALA A 118 7.46 12.77 18.68
C ALA A 118 7.09 13.53 19.97
N GLU A 119 5.81 13.85 20.17
CA GLU A 119 5.32 14.51 21.39
C GLU A 119 5.49 13.65 22.64
N HIS A 120 5.23 12.33 22.56
CA HIS A 120 5.45 11.40 23.67
C HIS A 120 6.93 11.30 24.04
N PHE A 121 7.83 11.22 23.06
CA PHE A 121 9.27 11.21 23.31
C PHE A 121 9.77 12.54 23.87
N ALA A 122 9.28 13.68 23.38
CA ALA A 122 9.63 14.99 23.94
C ALA A 122 9.22 15.11 25.41
N ARG A 123 8.02 14.64 25.77
CA ARG A 123 7.57 14.56 27.17
C ARG A 123 8.47 13.65 28.01
N ALA A 124 8.75 12.43 27.54
CA ALA A 124 9.63 11.50 28.24
C ALA A 124 11.04 12.10 28.45
N GLY A 125 11.60 12.76 27.43
CA GLY A 125 12.88 13.45 27.51
C GLY A 125 12.88 14.63 28.49
N SER A 126 11.76 15.36 28.63
CA SER A 126 11.63 16.48 29.58
C SER A 126 11.59 16.04 31.05
N LEU A 127 11.21 14.78 31.30
CA LEU A 127 11.20 14.17 32.62
C LEU A 127 12.58 13.58 33.01
N MET A 128 13.53 13.56 32.08
CA MET A 128 14.84 12.94 32.25
C MET A 128 15.95 13.99 32.43
N PRO A 129 16.96 13.76 33.28
CA PRO A 129 18.12 14.64 33.41
C PRO A 129 18.85 14.83 32.06
N ALA A 130 19.49 15.99 31.87
CA ALA A 130 20.11 16.41 30.60
C ALA A 130 21.41 15.66 30.21
N ASP A 131 21.65 14.47 30.75
CA ASP A 131 22.84 13.66 30.52
C ASP A 131 22.65 12.65 29.35
N ALA A 132 23.50 11.61 29.28
CA ALA A 132 23.56 10.63 28.19
C ALA A 132 22.20 10.03 27.81
N HIS A 133 21.23 10.00 28.74
CA HIS A 133 19.88 9.49 28.51
C HIS A 133 19.10 10.27 27.43
N ALA A 134 19.30 11.59 27.31
CA ALA A 134 18.63 12.38 26.26
C ALA A 134 19.15 12.05 24.85
N ARG A 135 20.41 11.60 24.72
CA ARG A 135 20.95 11.11 23.45
C ARG A 135 20.41 9.73 23.11
N ILE A 136 20.35 8.83 24.10
CA ILE A 136 19.80 7.48 23.93
C ILE A 136 18.32 7.53 23.54
N LEU A 137 17.50 8.35 24.19
CA LEU A 137 16.09 8.52 23.85
C LEU A 137 15.88 9.07 22.43
N ARG A 138 16.73 10.02 22.00
CA ARG A 138 16.69 10.51 20.61
C ARG A 138 17.04 9.41 19.63
N GLN A 139 18.06 8.59 19.92
CA GLN A 139 18.42 7.46 19.07
C GLN A 139 17.27 6.44 18.99
N LEU A 140 16.72 6.03 20.13
CA LEU A 140 15.56 5.13 20.18
C LEU A 140 14.33 5.67 19.42
N MET A 141 14.11 6.99 19.45
CA MET A 141 13.06 7.62 18.66
C MET A 141 13.32 7.51 17.15
N PHE A 142 14.56 7.75 16.71
CA PHE A 142 14.95 7.55 15.31
C PHE A 142 14.78 6.09 14.91
N ASP A 143 15.29 5.16 15.72
CA ASP A 143 15.20 3.72 15.48
C ASP A 143 13.73 3.26 15.40
N LEU A 144 12.86 3.72 16.31
CA LEU A 144 11.43 3.38 16.29
C LEU A 144 10.70 3.94 15.06
N LEU A 145 10.99 5.19 14.67
CA LEU A 145 10.38 5.80 13.49
C LEU A 145 10.81 5.08 12.20
N GLU A 146 12.05 4.61 12.14
CA GLU A 146 12.56 3.79 11.04
C GLU A 146 11.94 2.38 11.04
N GLU A 147 11.83 1.74 12.21
CA GLU A 147 11.18 0.43 12.38
C GLU A 147 9.69 0.44 12.01
N LEU A 148 9.00 1.57 12.12
CA LEU A 148 7.60 1.68 11.70
C LEU A 148 7.42 1.68 10.17
N GLU A 149 8.45 2.04 9.40
CA GLU A 149 8.41 2.06 7.93
C GLU A 149 9.16 0.87 7.30
N ARG A 150 10.07 0.23 8.05
CA ARG A 150 10.87 -0.93 7.61
C ARG A 150 10.06 -2.11 7.04
N PRO A 151 8.90 -2.51 7.61
CA PRO A 151 8.19 -3.70 7.16
C PRO A 151 7.68 -3.61 5.71
N GLU A 152 7.20 -2.45 5.29
CA GLU A 152 6.76 -2.22 3.90
C GLU A 152 7.94 -2.30 2.93
N HIS A 153 9.10 -1.75 3.33
CA HIS A 153 10.34 -1.84 2.57
C HIS A 153 10.81 -3.28 2.39
N ASP A 154 10.75 -4.11 3.44
CA ASP A 154 11.15 -5.52 3.37
C ASP A 154 10.28 -6.34 2.38
N VAL A 155 8.99 -6.03 2.30
CA VAL A 155 8.09 -6.64 1.29
C VAL A 155 8.48 -6.20 -0.11
N LEU A 156 8.74 -4.91 -0.28
CA LEU A 156 9.16 -4.36 -1.57
C LEU A 156 10.45 -5.01 -2.05
N LEU A 157 11.43 -5.21 -1.18
CA LEU A 157 12.66 -5.95 -1.51
C LEU A 157 12.32 -7.37 -2.00
N LYS A 158 11.45 -8.10 -1.30
CA LYS A 158 11.01 -9.46 -1.71
C LYS A 158 10.29 -9.45 -3.06
N ILE A 159 9.50 -8.41 -3.35
CA ILE A 159 8.84 -8.18 -4.64
C ILE A 159 9.89 -8.06 -5.76
N PHE A 160 10.88 -7.18 -5.61
CA PHE A 160 11.93 -6.98 -6.62
C PHE A 160 12.76 -8.25 -6.86
N VAL A 161 13.14 -8.95 -5.78
CA VAL A 161 13.85 -10.22 -5.86
C VAL A 161 13.02 -11.28 -6.61
N ARG A 162 11.73 -11.44 -6.27
CA ARG A 162 10.84 -12.41 -6.93
C ARG A 162 10.62 -12.07 -8.40
N ALA A 163 10.54 -10.78 -8.73
CA ALA A 163 10.42 -10.28 -10.10
C ALA A 163 11.73 -10.38 -10.90
N LYS A 164 12.85 -10.75 -10.26
CA LYS A 164 14.20 -10.75 -10.84
C LYS A 164 14.57 -9.38 -11.43
N LYS A 165 14.18 -8.31 -10.74
CA LYS A 165 14.49 -6.92 -11.10
C LYS A 165 15.54 -6.37 -10.13
N SER A 166 16.39 -5.47 -10.62
CA SER A 166 17.28 -4.70 -9.75
C SER A 166 16.48 -3.76 -8.87
N LEU A 167 16.94 -3.53 -7.64
CA LEU A 167 16.38 -2.51 -6.76
C LEU A 167 16.49 -1.13 -7.40
N PRO A 168 15.51 -0.23 -7.16
CA PRO A 168 15.58 1.13 -7.65
C PRO A 168 16.73 1.87 -6.98
N SER A 169 17.45 2.67 -7.76
CA SER A 169 18.41 3.64 -7.25
C SER A 169 17.73 4.75 -6.45
N ILE A 170 18.51 5.50 -5.67
CA ILE A 170 18.02 6.68 -4.93
C ILE A 170 17.32 7.68 -5.86
N GLU A 171 17.86 7.87 -7.07
CA GLU A 171 17.28 8.79 -8.04
C GLU A 171 15.92 8.29 -8.56
N GLN A 172 15.82 7.01 -8.88
CA GLN A 172 14.53 6.39 -9.23
C GLN A 172 13.52 6.48 -8.07
N GLY A 173 13.97 6.38 -6.82
CA GLY A 173 13.17 6.66 -5.62
C GLY A 173 12.60 8.08 -5.59
N ARG A 174 13.40 9.09 -5.93
CA ARG A 174 12.95 10.50 -6.01
C ARG A 174 11.94 10.71 -7.12
N ILE A 175 12.19 10.15 -8.30
CA ILE A 175 11.26 10.24 -9.44
C ILE A 175 9.92 9.57 -9.07
N MET A 176 9.97 8.40 -8.42
CA MET A 176 8.76 7.72 -7.97
C MET A 176 7.94 8.57 -7.00
N LYS A 177 8.59 9.23 -6.03
CA LYS A 177 7.91 10.12 -5.09
C LYS A 177 7.22 11.30 -5.80
N VAL A 178 7.82 11.82 -6.87
CA VAL A 178 7.19 12.87 -7.69
C VAL A 178 5.95 12.32 -8.40
N ILE A 179 6.03 11.12 -8.97
CA ILE A 179 4.89 10.48 -9.66
C ILE A 179 3.73 10.19 -8.71
N ASP A 180 4.01 9.57 -7.56
CA ASP A 180 3.00 9.29 -6.53
C ASP A 180 2.30 10.58 -6.08
N HIS A 181 3.06 11.64 -5.81
CA HIS A 181 2.48 12.93 -5.42
C HIS A 181 1.61 13.54 -6.53
N ARG A 182 2.06 13.48 -7.79
CA ARG A 182 1.23 13.96 -8.91
C ARG A 182 -0.04 13.12 -9.09
N ALA A 183 0.03 11.80 -8.87
CA ALA A 183 -1.14 10.93 -8.88
C ALA A 183 -2.12 11.29 -7.76
N LEU A 184 -1.64 11.46 -6.53
CA LEU A 184 -2.41 11.94 -5.38
C LEU A 184 -3.15 13.25 -5.69
N LEU A 185 -2.46 14.22 -6.31
CA LEU A 185 -3.07 15.50 -6.65
C LEU A 185 -4.12 15.38 -7.76
N THR A 186 -3.89 14.51 -8.74
CA THR A 186 -4.87 14.17 -9.79
C THR A 186 -6.13 13.56 -9.18
N GLU A 187 -5.96 12.62 -8.26
CA GLU A 187 -7.04 11.98 -7.52
C GLU A 187 -7.83 12.98 -6.67
N MET A 188 -7.16 13.81 -5.87
CA MET A 188 -7.82 14.81 -5.03
C MET A 188 -8.68 15.78 -5.85
N HIS A 189 -8.18 16.18 -7.03
CA HIS A 189 -8.88 17.07 -7.94
C HIS A 189 -10.12 16.41 -8.56
N GLN A 190 -10.01 15.16 -9.00
CA GLN A 190 -11.05 14.50 -9.80
C GLN A 190 -12.02 13.62 -8.98
N LEU A 191 -11.61 13.13 -7.78
CA LEU A 191 -12.46 12.34 -6.88
C LEU A 191 -13.26 13.19 -5.88
N ASN A 192 -13.36 14.49 -6.15
CA ASN A 192 -14.18 15.44 -5.40
C ASN A 192 -13.79 15.59 -3.92
N PHE A 193 -12.48 15.48 -3.61
CA PHE A 193 -11.99 15.69 -2.25
C PHE A 193 -11.84 17.17 -1.93
N ALA A 194 -11.37 17.97 -2.89
CA ALA A 194 -11.27 19.42 -2.73
C ALA A 194 -11.13 20.14 -4.10
N PRO A 195 -12.24 20.33 -4.85
CA PRO A 195 -12.19 20.96 -6.18
C PRO A 195 -11.64 22.41 -6.15
N ASP A 196 -11.81 23.10 -5.02
CA ASP A 196 -11.39 24.50 -4.81
C ASP A 196 -10.18 24.64 -3.89
N TRP A 197 -9.44 23.56 -3.58
CA TRP A 197 -8.25 23.70 -2.75
C TRP A 197 -7.24 24.59 -3.46
N PRO A 198 -6.75 25.68 -2.84
CA PRO A 198 -5.69 26.48 -3.40
C PRO A 198 -4.41 25.66 -3.37
N LEU A 199 -4.22 24.92 -4.44
CA LEU A 199 -3.02 24.18 -4.75
C LEU A 199 -1.95 25.21 -5.13
N ASN A 200 -1.39 25.90 -4.13
CA ASN A 200 -0.11 26.60 -4.28
C ASN A 200 1.01 25.56 -4.36
N ILE A 201 0.97 24.77 -5.43
CA ILE A 201 1.83 23.64 -5.66
C ILE A 201 2.94 24.10 -6.59
N ASP A 202 4.15 23.62 -6.31
CA ASP A 202 5.24 23.59 -7.27
C ASP A 202 4.74 23.13 -8.65
N PRO A 203 4.95 23.90 -9.73
CA PRO A 203 4.58 23.49 -11.09
C PRO A 203 5.10 22.10 -11.49
N ALA A 204 6.22 21.65 -10.92
CA ALA A 204 6.76 20.31 -11.16
C ALA A 204 5.90 19.16 -10.58
N LEU A 205 4.99 19.49 -9.66
CA LEU A 205 4.07 18.56 -8.99
C LEU A 205 2.62 18.72 -9.47
N MET A 206 2.37 19.44 -10.57
CA MET A 206 1.01 19.59 -11.09
C MET A 206 0.34 18.23 -11.36
N PRO A 207 -0.99 18.13 -11.16
CA PRO A 207 -1.77 16.97 -11.56
C PRO A 207 -1.44 16.49 -12.97
N PHE A 208 -1.61 15.19 -13.22
CA PHE A 208 -1.53 14.66 -14.56
C PHE A 208 -2.70 15.16 -15.40
N ASP A 209 -2.43 15.46 -16.67
CA ASP A 209 -3.45 15.83 -17.66
C ASP A 209 -4.12 14.57 -18.23
N VAL A 210 -4.74 13.79 -17.34
CA VAL A 210 -5.45 12.55 -17.66
C VAL A 210 -6.73 12.47 -16.84
N ALA A 211 -7.80 11.93 -17.42
CA ALA A 211 -9.02 11.64 -16.68
C ALA A 211 -8.89 10.29 -15.95
N ILE A 212 -9.14 10.27 -14.65
CA ILE A 212 -9.27 9.01 -13.90
C ILE A 212 -10.67 8.44 -14.12
N LEU A 213 -10.74 7.13 -14.32
CA LEU A 213 -11.98 6.39 -14.51
C LEU A 213 -12.12 5.39 -13.35
N PRO A 214 -12.87 5.72 -12.29
CA PRO A 214 -13.03 4.82 -11.15
C PRO A 214 -13.78 3.55 -11.56
N HIS A 215 -13.25 2.40 -11.15
CA HIS A 215 -13.97 1.14 -11.28
C HIS A 215 -15.01 0.98 -10.18
N HIS A 216 -16.18 0.47 -10.53
CA HIS A 216 -17.25 0.19 -9.55
C HIS A 216 -17.09 -1.17 -8.87
N ARG A 217 -16.34 -2.09 -9.47
CA ARG A 217 -16.07 -3.43 -8.92
C ARG A 217 -14.57 -3.59 -8.72
N TRP A 218 -14.18 -4.11 -7.57
CA TRP A 218 -12.77 -4.36 -7.27
C TRP A 218 -12.12 -5.35 -8.28
N GLN A 219 -12.90 -6.22 -8.91
CA GLN A 219 -12.41 -7.15 -9.93
C GLN A 219 -11.87 -6.42 -11.15
N ASP A 220 -12.49 -5.30 -11.56
CA ASP A 220 -12.05 -4.54 -12.73
C ASP A 220 -10.68 -3.88 -12.45
N SER A 221 -10.52 -3.31 -11.25
CA SER A 221 -9.23 -2.78 -10.76
C SER A 221 -8.16 -3.86 -10.64
N TYR A 222 -8.55 -5.06 -10.19
CA TYR A 222 -7.65 -6.22 -10.07
C TYR A 222 -7.18 -6.71 -11.44
N GLU A 223 -8.09 -6.85 -12.41
CA GLU A 223 -7.76 -7.28 -13.77
C GLU A 223 -6.84 -6.26 -14.45
N GLU A 224 -7.15 -4.97 -14.37
CA GLU A 224 -6.31 -3.91 -14.95
C GLU A 224 -4.90 -3.90 -14.34
N TYR A 225 -4.80 -4.03 -13.01
CA TYR A 225 -3.51 -4.12 -12.34
C TYR A 225 -2.71 -5.36 -12.79
N LEU A 226 -3.38 -6.52 -12.90
CA LEU A 226 -2.73 -7.74 -13.38
C LEU A 226 -2.28 -7.66 -14.83
N ASP A 227 -3.03 -6.98 -15.70
CA ASP A 227 -2.65 -6.76 -17.09
C ASP A 227 -1.31 -6.01 -17.15
N ARG A 228 -1.15 -4.94 -16.37
CA ARG A 228 0.13 -4.22 -16.27
C ARG A 228 1.22 -5.08 -15.63
N LEU A 229 0.90 -5.81 -14.56
CA LEU A 229 1.88 -6.63 -13.85
C LEU A 229 2.42 -7.77 -14.74
N SER A 230 1.57 -8.33 -15.60
CA SER A 230 1.94 -9.41 -16.54
C SER A 230 3.04 -9.03 -17.54
N LEU A 231 3.25 -7.72 -17.76
CA LEU A 231 4.36 -7.21 -18.58
C LEU A 231 5.73 -7.46 -17.94
N TYR A 232 5.77 -7.65 -16.61
CA TYR A 232 7.02 -7.69 -15.84
C TYR A 232 7.30 -9.03 -15.19
N VAL A 233 6.27 -9.79 -14.85
CA VAL A 233 6.40 -11.04 -14.09
C VAL A 233 5.51 -12.13 -14.68
N ASP A 234 5.94 -13.38 -14.49
CA ASP A 234 5.12 -14.54 -14.81
C ASP A 234 4.05 -14.74 -13.72
N LEU A 235 2.78 -14.60 -14.11
CA LEU A 235 1.61 -14.83 -13.26
C LEU A 235 1.21 -16.31 -13.18
N GLY A 236 1.91 -17.20 -13.89
CA GLY A 236 1.62 -18.62 -14.11
C GLY A 236 2.34 -19.61 -13.20
N ALA A 237 3.15 -19.19 -12.22
CA ALA A 237 3.86 -20.09 -11.33
C ALA A 237 3.50 -19.87 -9.84
N GLN A 238 2.48 -20.58 -9.36
CA GLN A 238 2.38 -20.93 -7.95
C GLN A 238 3.40 -22.05 -7.69
N ARG A 239 4.57 -21.69 -7.14
CA ARG A 239 5.38 -22.63 -6.34
C ARG A 239 5.34 -22.12 -4.91
#